data_AF-A0A0G0VEK7-F1
#
_entry.id   AF-A0A0G0VEK7-F1
#
_cell.length_a   1.000
_cell.length_b   1.000
_cell.length_c   1.000
_cell.angle_alpha   90.00
_cell.angle_beta   90.00
_cell.angle_gamma   90.00
#
_symmetry.space_group_name_H-M   'P 1'
#
loop_
_entity.id
_entity.type
_entity.pdbx_description
1 polymer ?
#
loop_
_entity_poly.entity_id
_entity_poly.type
_entity_poly.pdbx_seq_one_letter_code
_entity_poly.pdbx_strand_id
1 'polypeptide(L)' 'MTHTTINCSMCNMSSNDRQRITLFINPSIVKHAKAQAIVEETTLTDLVEKALIKYLPEKTVIKKSNIIGRT' A
#
# COMPACT_ATOMS: atom_id res chain seq x y z
N MET A 1 -22.96 -35.97 16.14
CA MET A 1 -22.33 -35.03 15.18
C MET A 1 -21.79 -33.86 15.99
N THR A 2 -20.51 -33.90 16.35
CA THR A 2 -19.88 -32.89 17.21
C THR A 2 -19.28 -31.79 16.35
N HIS A 3 -19.82 -30.58 16.45
CA HIS A 3 -19.23 -29.39 15.83
C HIS A 3 -18.05 -28.92 16.69
N THR A 4 -16.85 -29.01 16.14
CA THR A 4 -15.65 -28.43 16.74
C THR A 4 -15.47 -27.03 16.21
N THR A 5 -15.66 -26.01 17.05
CA THR A 5 -15.36 -24.62 16.70
C THR A 5 -13.87 -24.38 16.89
N ILE A 6 -13.14 -24.20 15.80
CA ILE A 6 -11.74 -23.77 15.85
C ILE A 6 -11.76 -22.25 16.06
N ASN A 7 -11.52 -21.82 17.31
CA ASN A 7 -11.30 -20.41 17.60
C ASN A 7 -10.00 -19.97 16.94
N CYS A 8 -10.10 -19.32 15.78
CA CYS A 8 -8.97 -18.68 15.15
C CYS A 8 -8.74 -17.34 15.84
N SER A 9 -7.84 -17.29 16.82
CA SER A 9 -7.30 -16.03 17.31
C SER A 9 -6.37 -15.48 16.24
N MET A 10 -6.71 -14.32 15.68
CA MET A 10 -5.82 -13.57 14.81
C MET A 10 -4.59 -13.16 15.65
N CYS A 11 -3.49 -13.89 15.50
CA CYS A 11 -2.29 -13.67 16.29
C CYS A 11 -1.36 -12.66 15.60
N ASN A 12 -0.95 -11.66 16.40
CA ASN A 12 0.18 -10.75 16.23
C ASN A 12 -0.01 -9.51 15.32
N MET A 13 -0.53 -8.42 15.90
CA MET A 13 -0.16 -7.07 15.46
C MET A 13 1.30 -6.83 15.86
N SER A 14 2.23 -7.11 14.95
CA SER A 14 3.52 -6.40 14.97
C SER A 14 3.21 -4.91 14.79
N SER A 15 3.67 -4.07 15.72
CA SER A 15 3.49 -2.60 15.79
C SER A 15 4.19 -1.85 14.64
N ASN A 16 3.90 -2.26 13.41
CA ASN A 16 4.40 -1.68 12.18
C ASN A 16 3.17 -1.46 11.30
N ASP A 17 2.59 -0.26 11.37
CA ASP A 17 1.36 0.12 10.67
C ASP A 17 1.54 0.21 9.13
N ARG A 18 2.66 -0.31 8.60
CA ARG A 18 3.02 -0.27 7.18
C ARG A 18 2.56 -1.53 6.48
N GLN A 19 1.72 -1.36 5.46
CA GLN A 19 1.33 -2.43 4.55
C GLN A 19 2.43 -2.71 3.52
N ARG A 20 2.83 -3.98 3.36
CA ARG A 20 3.73 -4.39 2.26
C ARG A 20 2.96 -4.49 0.95
N ILE A 21 3.52 -3.92 -0.12
CA ILE A 21 2.95 -3.92 -1.47
C ILE A 21 4.03 -4.36 -2.46
N THR A 22 3.66 -5.24 -3.40
CA THR A 22 4.52 -5.65 -4.53
C THR A 22 4.07 -4.92 -5.79
N LEU A 23 4.98 -4.22 -6.46
CA LEU A 23 4.70 -3.50 -7.70
C LEU A 23 5.75 -3.83 -8.77
N PHE A 24 5.29 -4.12 -9.98
CA PHE A 24 6.15 -4.29 -11.15
C PHE A 24 6.28 -2.96 -11.89
N ILE A 25 7.51 -2.45 -12.00
CA ILE A 25 7.83 -1.20 -12.72
C ILE A 25 9.03 -1.41 -13.63
N ASN A 26 9.19 -0.51 -14.60
CA ASN A 26 10.32 -0.53 -15.52
C ASN A 26 11.65 -0.47 -14.75
N PRO A 27 12.62 -1.38 -15.01
CA PRO A 27 13.88 -1.43 -14.28
C PRO A 27 14.71 -0.15 -14.40
N SER A 28 14.61 0.59 -15.50
CA SER A 28 15.30 1.88 -15.66
C SER A 28 14.80 2.91 -14.66
N ILE A 29 13.49 2.94 -14.38
CA ILE A 29 12.89 3.85 -13.38
C ILE A 29 13.40 3.50 -11.98
N VAL A 30 13.50 2.20 -11.65
CA VAL A 30 14.05 1.76 -10.36
C VAL A 30 15.49 2.22 -10.17
N LYS A 31 16.32 2.15 -11.22
CA LYS A 31 17.72 2.61 -11.16
C LYS A 31 17.80 4.11 -10.87
N HIS A 32 17.02 4.91 -11.57
CA HIS A 32 16.97 6.36 -11.33
C HIS A 32 16.44 6.69 -9.93
N ALA A 33 15.36 6.04 -9.48
CA ALA A 33 14.80 6.26 -8.15
C ALA A 33 15.77 5.88 -7.02
N LYS A 34 16.56 4.81 -7.19
CA LYS A 34 17.61 4.44 -6.24
C LYS A 34 18.73 5.47 -6.18
N ALA A 35 19.19 5.96 -7.33
CA ALA A 35 20.21 7.01 -7.38
C ALA A 35 19.70 8.28 -6.68
N GLN A 36 18.46 8.67 -6.94
CA GLN A 36 17.82 9.82 -6.28
C GLN A 36 17.72 9.64 -4.77
N ALA A 37 17.32 8.45 -4.31
CA ALA A 37 17.22 8.15 -2.88
C ALA A 37 18.58 8.28 -2.15
N ILE A 38 19.68 7.90 -2.81
CA ILE A 38 21.04 8.07 -2.27
C ILE A 38 21.41 9.54 -2.16
N VAL A 39 21.14 10.34 -3.19
CA VAL A 39 21.44 11.79 -3.20
C VAL A 39 20.65 12.54 -2.11
N GLU A 40 19.42 12.10 -1.83
CA GLU A 40 18.56 12.68 -0.79
C GLU A 40 18.77 12.05 0.60
N GLU A 41 19.76 11.18 0.77
CA GLU A 41 20.02 10.44 2.02
C GLU A 41 18.76 9.76 2.61
N THR A 42 17.89 9.26 1.74
CA THR A 42 16.59 8.65 2.09
C THR A 42 16.46 7.23 1.54
N THR A 43 15.41 6.51 1.91
CA THR A 43 15.17 5.17 1.38
C THR A 43 14.33 5.23 0.10
N LEU A 44 14.48 4.21 -0.76
CA LEU A 44 13.62 4.07 -1.94
C LEU A 44 12.14 4.03 -1.56
N THR A 45 11.81 3.42 -0.42
CA THR A 45 10.44 3.33 0.09
C THR A 45 9.88 4.72 0.42
N ASP A 46 10.64 5.53 1.15
CA ASP A 46 10.18 6.87 1.54
C ASP A 46 10.08 7.81 0.33
N LEU A 47 10.98 7.65 -0.66
CA LEU A 47 10.91 8.40 -1.91
C LEU A 47 9.64 8.08 -2.70
N VAL A 48 9.29 6.79 -2.81
CA VAL A 48 8.05 6.36 -3.47
C VAL A 48 6.82 6.85 -2.69
N GLU A 49 6.85 6.79 -1.36
CA GLU A 49 5.76 7.27 -0.50
C GLU A 49 5.49 8.77 -0.69
N LYS A 50 6.54 9.60 -0.70
CA LYS A 50 6.44 11.03 -1.02
C LYS A 50 5.90 11.28 -2.42
N ALA A 51 6.37 10.52 -3.41
CA ALA A 51 5.90 10.64 -4.79
C ALA A 51 4.42 10.28 -4.92
N LEU A 52 3.95 9.23 -4.22
CA LEU A 52 2.55 8.83 -4.19
C LEU A 52 1.69 9.92 -3.54
N ILE A 53 2.08 10.44 -2.37
CA ILE A 53 1.35 11.53 -1.70
C ILE A 53 1.25 12.76 -2.61
N LYS A 54 2.35 13.14 -3.26
CA LYS A 54 2.40 14.26 -4.21
C LYS A 54 1.52 14.04 -5.44
N TYR A 55 1.39 12.79 -5.89
CA TYR A 55 0.56 12.44 -7.04
C TYR A 55 -0.93 12.40 -6.69
N LEU A 56 -1.27 12.10 -5.43
CA LEU A 56 -2.66 12.05 -5.00
C LEU A 56 -3.24 13.48 -4.88
N PRO A 57 -4.50 13.68 -5.30
CA PRO A 57 -5.18 14.96 -5.16
C PRO A 57 -5.46 15.27 -3.68
N GLU A 58 -5.40 16.55 -3.29
CA GLU A 58 -5.69 17.01 -1.92
C GLU A 58 -7.11 16.61 -1.45
N LYS A 59 -8.05 16.48 -2.39
CA LYS A 59 -9.41 16.01 -2.13
C LYS A 59 -9.75 14.88 -3.10
N THR A 60 -9.65 13.65 -2.61
CA THR A 60 -10.21 12.49 -3.32
C THR A 60 -11.71 12.45 -3.06
N VAL A 61 -12.51 13.05 -3.96
CA VAL A 61 -13.97 12.87 -3.93
C VAL A 61 -14.27 11.45 -4.40
N ILE A 62 -14.30 10.49 -3.47
CA ILE A 62 -14.79 9.13 -3.73
C ILE A 62 -16.30 9.23 -3.92
N LYS A 63 -16.75 9.47 -5.14
CA LYS A 63 -18.16 9.31 -5.49
C LYS A 63 -18.45 7.81 -5.36
N LYS A 64 -19.25 7.42 -4.37
CA LYS A 64 -19.84 6.07 -4.35
C LYS A 64 -20.52 5.89 -5.71
N SER A 65 -19.98 5.01 -6.54
CA SER A 65 -20.76 4.49 -7.65
C SER A 65 -21.94 3.79 -6.99
N ASN A 66 -23.16 4.19 -7.36
CA ASN A 66 -24.37 3.52 -6.93
C ASN A 66 -24.25 2.09 -7.47
N ILE A 67 -23.80 1.17 -6.62
CA ILE A 67 -23.88 -0.26 -6.89
C ILE A 67 -25.37 -0.54 -6.77
N ILE A 68 -26.10 -0.31 -7.85
CA ILE A 68 -27.48 -0.77 -8.01
C ILE A 68 -27.35 -2.29 -8.11
N GLY A 69 -27.30 -2.94 -6.94
CA GLY A 69 -27.62 -4.34 -6.82
C GLY A 69 -29.06 -4.48 -7.30
N ARG A 70 -29.23 -4.91 -8.54
CA ARG A 70 -30.48 -5.52 -8.96
C ARG A 70 -30.56 -6.90 -8.33
N THR A 71 -31.82 -7.21 -7.99
CA THR A 71 -32.42 -8.49 -7.59
C THR A 71 -32.09 -8.99 -6.19
#